data_AF-A0AAV4M869-F1
#
_entry.id   AF-A0AAV4M869-F1
#
_cell.length_a   1.000
_cell.length_b   1.000
_cell.length_c   1.000
_cell.angle_alpha   90.00
_cell.angle_beta   90.00
_cell.angle_gamma   90.00
#
_symmetry.space_group_name_H-M   'P 1'
#
loop_
_entity.id
_entity.type
_entity.pdbx_description
1 polymer ?
#
loop_
_entity_poly.entity_id
_entity_poly.type
_entity_poly.pdbx_seq_one_letter_code
_entity_poly.pdbx_strand_id
1 'polypeptide(L)'
;MFAKSCYGLLWCFIKILGIDVFESRYEDEKRSSNSVVKRFTNKMMRILFPFMMHLIIIYGIISWSILYAKRVTTIEVLISIAVSNLFSLAIWHDVRRKRNLIKNAVLKGNNLALSLRVTGNNITKVINVCLILSVIIPFGLTVFGALAIKESSREYQMFYSFFSILENGGYAFVLIEGFIILMTYSALLILPALMTILCGTVYYKVSDLFKGICDYLENLNGISYKYSEIFKLLETYNLLLHVCAGNREGFFYDFFSALVLLVLGSLIIIAVVLCASRISFQIRRFRSILQIIHNYMLRNEDSTFKTLQLIRTMMNMEFPRMTAGGILDLEPVLILSVFGSVLTYGLLVINITQH
;
A
#
# COMPACT_ATOMS: atom_id res chain seq x y z
N MET A 1 5.18 -20.76 -12.74
CA MET A 1 6.11 -20.90 -11.60
C MET A 1 6.07 -19.72 -10.62
N PHE A 2 5.03 -18.86 -10.67
CA PHE A 2 4.82 -17.78 -9.67
C PHE A 2 4.12 -18.25 -8.38
N ALA A 3 3.64 -19.50 -8.33
CA ALA A 3 2.89 -20.06 -7.21
C ALA A 3 3.70 -20.26 -5.91
N LYS A 4 5.03 -20.09 -5.94
CA LYS A 4 5.89 -19.98 -4.75
C LYS A 4 6.35 -18.54 -4.48
N SER A 5 5.61 -17.54 -4.94
CA SER A 5 5.81 -16.16 -4.48
C SER A 5 5.66 -16.12 -2.97
N CYS A 6 6.65 -15.56 -2.27
CA CYS A 6 6.65 -15.36 -0.83
C CYS A 6 5.41 -14.59 -0.30
N TYR A 7 4.61 -13.98 -1.17
CA TYR A 7 3.46 -13.15 -0.79
C TYR A 7 2.11 -13.74 -1.23
N GLY A 8 1.98 -15.07 -1.27
CA GLY A 8 0.76 -15.75 -1.74
C GLY A 8 -0.55 -15.25 -1.10
N LEU A 9 -0.53 -14.95 0.21
CA LEU A 9 -1.70 -14.40 0.92
C LEU A 9 -2.05 -12.98 0.44
N LEU A 10 -1.06 -12.09 0.30
CA LEU A 10 -1.27 -10.73 -0.19
C LEU A 10 -1.98 -10.74 -1.56
N TRP A 11 -1.49 -11.58 -2.47
CA TRP A 11 -2.08 -11.73 -3.80
C TRP A 11 -3.49 -12.30 -3.77
N CYS A 12 -3.78 -13.20 -2.82
CA CYS A 12 -5.13 -13.69 -2.58
C CYS A 12 -6.09 -12.55 -2.19
N PHE A 13 -5.69 -11.70 -1.24
CA PHE A 13 -6.49 -10.55 -0.80
C PHE A 13 -6.72 -9.52 -1.92
N ILE A 14 -5.67 -9.15 -2.65
CA ILE A 14 -5.79 -8.20 -3.76
C ILE A 14 -6.71 -8.76 -4.86
N LYS A 15 -6.69 -10.08 -5.09
CA LYS A 15 -7.61 -10.75 -6.00
C LYS A 15 -9.06 -10.72 -5.51
N ILE A 16 -9.29 -10.92 -4.20
CA ILE A 16 -10.63 -10.82 -3.57
C ILE A 16 -11.22 -9.41 -3.77
N LEU A 17 -10.39 -8.36 -3.73
CA LEU A 17 -10.79 -6.97 -4.04
C LEU A 17 -11.11 -6.72 -5.53
N GLY A 18 -11.07 -7.76 -6.38
CA GLY A 18 -11.31 -7.66 -7.82
C GLY A 18 -10.09 -7.18 -8.62
N ILE A 19 -8.93 -7.02 -7.98
CA ILE A 19 -7.68 -6.56 -8.61
C ILE A 19 -6.83 -7.80 -8.90
N ASP A 20 -7.16 -8.53 -9.96
CA ASP A 20 -6.31 -9.65 -10.37
C ASP A 20 -5.08 -9.13 -11.13
N VAL A 21 -3.97 -8.92 -10.41
CA VAL A 21 -2.68 -8.48 -10.96
C VAL A 21 -2.06 -9.55 -11.85
N PHE A 22 -2.29 -10.83 -11.55
CA PHE A 22 -1.64 -11.96 -12.22
C PHE A 22 -2.51 -12.70 -13.21
N GLU A 23 -3.73 -12.24 -13.48
CA GLU A 23 -4.54 -12.73 -14.60
C GLU A 23 -3.71 -12.60 -15.89
N SER A 24 -3.14 -13.71 -16.34
CA SER A 24 -2.46 -13.82 -17.61
C SER A 24 -3.27 -14.81 -18.43
N ARG A 25 -3.54 -14.48 -19.70
CA ARG A 25 -4.27 -15.37 -20.61
C ARG A 25 -3.67 -16.77 -20.66
N TYR A 26 -2.37 -16.90 -20.39
CA TYR A 26 -1.63 -18.15 -20.30
C TYR A 26 -2.00 -19.03 -19.07
N GLU A 27 -2.40 -18.43 -17.94
CA GLU A 27 -2.94 -19.24 -16.83
C GLU A 27 -4.33 -19.79 -17.14
N ASP A 28 -5.11 -19.14 -18.01
CA ASP A 28 -6.48 -19.58 -18.33
C ASP A 28 -6.50 -20.86 -19.16
N GLU A 29 -5.55 -21.03 -20.09
CA GLU A 29 -5.40 -22.29 -20.84
C GLU A 29 -4.99 -23.45 -19.95
N LYS A 30 -4.01 -23.22 -19.05
CA LYS A 30 -3.53 -24.27 -18.13
C LYS A 30 -4.50 -24.53 -16.96
N ARG A 31 -5.44 -23.62 -16.70
CA ARG A 31 -6.51 -23.76 -15.70
C ARG A 31 -7.82 -24.31 -16.26
N SER A 32 -7.87 -24.85 -17.49
CA SER A 32 -9.09 -25.47 -18.00
C SER A 32 -9.59 -26.65 -17.13
N SER A 33 -8.74 -27.20 -16.24
CA SER A 33 -9.14 -28.20 -15.24
C SER A 33 -9.55 -27.63 -13.86
N ASN A 34 -9.47 -26.32 -13.62
CA ASN A 34 -9.97 -25.75 -12.36
C ASN A 34 -11.49 -25.59 -12.41
N SER A 35 -12.14 -25.84 -11.27
CA SER A 35 -13.59 -25.86 -11.15
C SER A 35 -14.25 -24.57 -11.67
N VAL A 36 -15.31 -24.73 -12.46
CA VAL A 36 -16.19 -23.65 -12.95
C VAL A 36 -16.55 -22.66 -11.84
N VAL A 37 -16.70 -23.16 -10.61
CA VAL A 37 -16.95 -22.39 -9.39
C VAL A 37 -15.92 -21.28 -9.18
N LYS A 38 -14.61 -21.58 -9.25
CA LYS A 38 -13.57 -20.56 -9.00
C LYS A 38 -13.59 -19.43 -10.04
N ARG A 39 -13.89 -19.76 -11.30
CA ARG A 39 -14.04 -18.76 -12.37
C ARG A 39 -15.26 -17.88 -12.12
N PHE A 40 -16.37 -18.50 -11.72
CA PHE A 40 -17.59 -17.78 -11.34
C PHE A 40 -17.35 -16.85 -10.13
N THR A 41 -16.77 -17.34 -9.04
CA THR A 41 -16.49 -16.53 -7.83
C THR A 41 -15.60 -15.33 -8.15
N ASN A 42 -14.51 -15.50 -8.92
CA ASN A 42 -13.65 -14.38 -9.29
C ASN A 42 -14.38 -13.33 -10.14
N LYS A 43 -15.20 -13.78 -11.10
CA LYS A 43 -16.00 -12.88 -11.93
C LYS A 43 -17.04 -12.14 -11.09
N MET A 44 -17.68 -12.83 -10.16
CA MET A 44 -18.64 -12.25 -9.22
C MET A 44 -17.98 -11.20 -8.33
N MET A 45 -16.85 -11.50 -7.68
CA MET A 45 -16.15 -10.55 -6.80
C MET A 45 -15.69 -9.28 -7.54
N ARG A 46 -15.24 -9.43 -8.80
CA ARG A 46 -14.85 -8.28 -9.65
C ARG A 46 -15.99 -7.29 -9.92
N ILE A 47 -17.23 -7.76 -9.91
CA ILE A 47 -18.43 -6.94 -10.15
C ILE A 47 -19.04 -6.48 -8.81
N LEU A 48 -19.15 -7.40 -7.86
CA LEU A 48 -19.82 -7.17 -6.59
C LEU A 48 -19.07 -6.15 -5.73
N PHE A 49 -17.75 -6.25 -5.61
CA PHE A 49 -16.98 -5.34 -4.74
C PHE A 49 -17.17 -3.85 -5.11
N PRO A 50 -16.93 -3.40 -6.36
CA PRO A 50 -17.16 -2.00 -6.70
C PRO A 50 -18.62 -1.59 -6.61
N PHE A 51 -19.55 -2.47 -6.96
CA PHE A 51 -20.97 -2.19 -6.81
C PHE A 51 -21.32 -1.88 -5.35
N MET A 52 -20.82 -2.71 -4.42
CA MET A 52 -21.01 -2.49 -2.99
C MET A 52 -20.37 -1.19 -2.49
N MET A 53 -19.17 -0.83 -2.97
CA MET A 53 -18.54 0.46 -2.62
C MET A 53 -19.42 1.66 -3.01
N HIS A 54 -20.01 1.65 -4.21
CA HIS A 54 -20.92 2.71 -4.65
C HIS A 54 -22.21 2.71 -3.84
N LEU A 55 -22.77 1.52 -3.55
CA LEU A 55 -23.98 1.39 -2.75
C LEU A 55 -23.78 1.94 -1.34
N ILE A 56 -22.65 1.69 -0.70
CA ILE A 56 -22.29 2.24 0.62
C ILE A 56 -22.18 3.76 0.58
N ILE A 57 -21.61 4.34 -0.48
CA ILE A 57 -21.54 5.81 -0.65
C ILE A 57 -22.94 6.39 -0.74
N ILE A 58 -23.79 5.83 -1.61
CA ILE A 58 -25.17 6.29 -1.80
C ILE A 58 -25.96 6.16 -0.50
N TYR A 59 -25.84 5.00 0.17
CA TYR A 59 -26.46 4.74 1.47
C TYR A 59 -26.00 5.76 2.51
N GLY A 60 -24.68 5.98 2.63
CA GLY A 60 -24.12 6.97 3.54
C GLY A 60 -24.68 8.36 3.29
N ILE A 61 -24.66 8.84 2.04
CA ILE A 61 -25.17 10.18 1.69
C ILE A 61 -26.65 10.31 2.05
N ILE A 62 -27.48 9.32 1.72
CA ILE A 62 -28.93 9.34 2.01
C ILE A 62 -29.18 9.33 3.52
N SER A 63 -28.59 8.38 4.24
CA SER A 63 -28.80 8.22 5.69
C SER A 63 -28.35 9.45 6.46
N TRP A 64 -27.20 10.03 6.10
CA TRP A 64 -26.71 11.25 6.75
C TRP A 64 -27.52 12.50 6.38
N SER A 65 -28.02 12.61 5.14
CA SER A 65 -28.90 13.71 4.75
C SER A 65 -30.19 13.72 5.58
N ILE A 66 -30.75 12.53 5.87
CA ILE A 66 -31.92 12.38 6.74
C ILE A 66 -31.59 12.81 8.18
N LEU A 67 -30.45 12.38 8.73
CA LEU A 67 -30.04 12.77 10.09
C LEU A 67 -29.77 14.27 10.21
N TYR A 68 -29.17 14.87 9.18
CA TYR A 68 -28.93 16.30 9.10
C TYR A 68 -30.26 17.08 9.08
N ALA A 69 -31.23 16.63 8.27
CA ALA A 69 -32.57 17.23 8.25
C ALA A 69 -33.27 17.16 9.61
N LYS A 70 -33.02 16.10 10.40
CA LYS A 70 -33.52 15.95 11.77
C LYS A 70 -32.69 16.68 12.84
N ARG A 71 -31.64 17.42 12.45
CA ARG A 71 -30.69 18.12 13.35
C ARG A 71 -30.02 17.21 14.38
N VAL A 72 -29.89 15.92 14.07
CA VAL A 72 -29.20 14.93 14.94
C VAL A 72 -27.69 15.01 14.77
N THR A 73 -27.23 15.50 13.61
CA THR A 73 -25.82 15.41 13.21
C THR A 73 -25.30 16.73 12.66
N THR A 74 -23.99 16.95 12.79
CA THR A 74 -23.31 18.12 12.23
C THR A 74 -22.89 17.86 10.78
N ILE A 75 -22.77 18.94 10.02
CA ILE A 75 -22.31 18.91 8.62
C ILE A 75 -20.90 18.33 8.49
N GLU A 76 -20.07 18.49 9.52
CA GLU A 76 -18.69 18.00 9.57
C GLU A 76 -18.61 16.47 9.48
N VAL A 77 -19.51 15.77 10.18
CA VAL A 77 -19.53 14.31 10.16
C VAL A 77 -20.01 13.78 8.80
N LEU A 78 -21.01 14.42 8.20
CA LEU A 78 -21.47 14.12 6.84
C LEU A 78 -20.33 14.30 5.83
N ILE A 79 -19.61 15.42 5.88
CA ILE A 79 -18.47 15.69 4.99
C ILE A 79 -17.38 14.64 5.20
N SER A 80 -17.02 14.34 6.45
CA SER A 80 -15.98 13.35 6.77
C SER A 80 -16.28 11.98 6.18
N ILE A 81 -17.52 11.51 6.29
CA ILE A 81 -17.93 10.19 5.79
C ILE A 81 -18.03 10.18 4.27
N ALA A 82 -18.58 11.23 3.66
CA ALA A 82 -18.66 11.36 2.21
C ALA A 82 -17.25 11.35 1.60
N VAL A 83 -16.36 12.18 2.13
CA VAL A 83 -14.96 12.31 1.70
C VAL A 83 -14.22 10.98 1.89
N SER A 84 -14.34 10.33 3.04
CA SER A 84 -13.66 9.05 3.33
C SER A 84 -14.07 7.94 2.35
N ASN A 85 -15.37 7.80 2.06
CA ASN A 85 -15.83 6.78 1.13
C ASN A 85 -15.45 7.11 -0.33
N LEU A 86 -15.50 8.38 -0.73
CA LEU A 86 -15.04 8.82 -2.05
C LEU A 86 -13.54 8.52 -2.24
N PHE A 87 -12.72 8.74 -1.21
CA PHE A 87 -11.31 8.38 -1.24
C PHE A 87 -11.10 6.89 -1.41
N SER A 88 -11.79 6.04 -0.64
CA SER A 88 -11.68 4.58 -0.81
C SER A 88 -12.07 4.15 -2.24
N LEU A 89 -13.10 4.74 -2.81
CA LEU A 89 -13.49 4.47 -4.20
C LEU A 89 -12.42 4.93 -5.20
N ALA A 90 -11.87 6.14 -5.02
CA ALA A 90 -10.81 6.69 -5.86
C ALA A 90 -9.55 5.80 -5.83
N ILE A 91 -9.12 5.37 -4.64
CA ILE A 91 -8.00 4.43 -4.46
C ILE A 91 -8.26 3.14 -5.22
N TRP A 92 -9.45 2.56 -5.10
CA TRP A 92 -9.78 1.32 -5.79
C TRP A 92 -9.69 1.48 -7.31
N HIS A 93 -10.27 2.56 -7.86
CA HIS A 93 -10.22 2.85 -9.29
C HIS A 93 -8.78 3.08 -9.77
N ASP A 94 -7.98 3.80 -8.99
CA ASP A 94 -6.61 4.10 -9.35
C ASP A 94 -5.74 2.84 -9.39
N VAL A 95 -5.82 2.00 -8.36
CA VAL A 95 -5.08 0.72 -8.31
C VAL A 95 -5.54 -0.20 -9.44
N ARG A 96 -6.85 -0.24 -9.72
CA ARG A 96 -7.40 -1.01 -10.85
C ARG A 96 -6.85 -0.51 -12.18
N ARG A 97 -6.77 0.81 -12.39
CA ARG A 97 -6.18 1.43 -13.59
C ARG A 97 -4.70 1.08 -13.72
N LYS A 98 -3.95 1.11 -12.62
CA LYS A 98 -2.50 0.88 -12.58
C LYS A 98 -2.08 -0.59 -12.41
N ARG A 99 -3.02 -1.54 -12.39
CA ARG A 99 -2.74 -2.97 -12.14
C ARG A 99 -1.65 -3.57 -13.03
N ASN A 100 -1.60 -3.18 -14.31
CA ASN A 100 -0.60 -3.68 -15.27
C ASN A 100 0.80 -3.14 -14.96
N LEU A 101 0.90 -1.90 -14.47
CA LEU A 101 2.16 -1.30 -14.04
C LEU A 101 2.67 -2.01 -12.79
N ILE A 102 1.80 -2.23 -11.80
CA ILE A 102 2.11 -2.98 -10.58
C ILE A 102 2.59 -4.39 -10.93
N LYS A 103 1.87 -5.09 -11.83
CA LYS A 103 2.26 -6.40 -12.34
C LYS A 103 3.67 -6.36 -12.92
N ASN A 104 3.92 -5.45 -13.85
CA ASN A 104 5.21 -5.35 -14.54
C ASN A 104 6.34 -5.00 -13.57
N ALA A 105 6.11 -4.10 -12.62
CA ALA A 105 7.08 -3.76 -11.57
C ALA A 105 7.44 -4.99 -10.71
N VAL A 106 6.44 -5.75 -10.28
CA VAL A 106 6.64 -6.97 -9.47
C VAL A 106 7.34 -8.07 -10.27
N LEU A 107 6.97 -8.27 -11.54
CA LEU A 107 7.62 -9.26 -12.42
C LEU A 107 9.10 -8.90 -12.65
N LYS A 108 9.37 -7.64 -13.01
CA LYS A 108 10.75 -7.15 -13.21
C LYS A 108 11.56 -7.25 -11.92
N GLY A 109 10.99 -6.84 -10.78
CA GLY A 109 11.64 -6.93 -9.47
C GLY A 109 11.95 -8.36 -9.05
N ASN A 110 11.08 -9.33 -9.36
CA ASN A 110 11.35 -10.75 -9.09
C ASN A 110 12.47 -11.31 -9.99
N ASN A 111 12.49 -10.95 -11.27
CA ASN A 111 13.57 -11.34 -12.17
C ASN A 111 14.92 -10.77 -11.70
N LEU A 112 14.93 -9.51 -11.26
CA LEU A 112 16.12 -8.85 -10.69
C LEU A 112 16.56 -9.52 -9.38
N ALA A 113 15.62 -9.91 -8.52
CA ALA A 113 15.94 -10.60 -7.27
C ALA A 113 16.59 -11.96 -7.53
N LEU A 114 16.15 -12.69 -8.56
CA LEU A 114 16.74 -13.95 -8.98
C LEU A 114 18.16 -13.75 -9.53
N SER A 115 18.41 -12.72 -10.35
CA SER A 115 19.74 -12.44 -10.87
C SER A 115 20.73 -12.02 -9.77
N LEU A 116 20.25 -11.30 -8.75
CA LEU A 116 21.06 -10.87 -7.60
C LEU A 116 21.14 -11.91 -6.45
N ARG A 117 20.49 -13.07 -6.58
CA ARG A 117 20.40 -14.12 -5.54
C ARG A 117 19.95 -13.58 -4.16
N VAL A 118 19.07 -12.57 -4.15
CA VAL A 118 18.58 -11.97 -2.91
C VAL A 118 17.55 -12.90 -2.27
N THR A 119 17.94 -13.60 -1.21
CA THR A 119 17.06 -14.45 -0.41
C THR A 119 16.33 -13.62 0.65
N GLY A 120 15.00 -13.60 0.59
CA GLY A 120 14.17 -12.83 1.53
C GLY A 120 13.24 -13.74 2.32
N ASN A 121 13.65 -14.17 3.53
CA ASN A 121 12.85 -15.11 4.33
C ASN A 121 12.00 -14.47 5.45
N ASN A 122 12.42 -13.33 6.02
CA ASN A 122 11.80 -12.85 7.27
C ASN A 122 10.54 -11.99 7.08
N ILE A 123 10.39 -11.31 5.95
CA ILE A 123 9.32 -10.31 5.74
C ILE A 123 7.97 -10.93 5.49
N THR A 124 7.96 -12.12 4.88
CA THR A 124 6.74 -12.87 4.63
C THR A 124 5.90 -13.02 5.90
N LYS A 125 6.56 -13.26 7.05
CA LYS A 125 5.88 -13.35 8.34
C LYS A 125 5.24 -12.03 8.75
N VAL A 126 5.97 -10.92 8.64
CA VAL A 126 5.47 -9.58 9.00
C VAL A 126 4.28 -9.19 8.11
N ILE A 127 4.40 -9.36 6.78
CA ILE A 127 3.30 -9.06 5.85
C ILE A 127 2.07 -9.92 6.16
N ASN A 128 2.26 -11.21 6.42
CA ASN A 128 1.14 -12.10 6.74
C ASN A 128 0.45 -11.69 8.06
N VAL A 129 1.21 -11.30 9.09
CA VAL A 129 0.65 -10.76 10.33
C VAL A 129 -0.13 -9.47 10.06
N CYS A 130 0.44 -8.52 9.28
CA CYS A 130 -0.25 -7.29 8.91
C CYS A 130 -1.56 -7.57 8.14
N LEU A 131 -1.56 -8.55 7.22
CA LEU A 131 -2.77 -8.95 6.49
C LEU A 131 -3.83 -9.53 7.41
N ILE A 132 -3.46 -10.41 8.32
CA ILE A 132 -4.37 -11.00 9.30
C ILE A 132 -4.97 -9.89 10.17
N LEU A 133 -4.14 -8.99 10.70
CA LEU A 133 -4.60 -7.85 11.50
C LEU A 133 -5.53 -6.92 10.70
N SER A 134 -5.24 -6.68 9.42
CA SER A 134 -6.07 -5.83 8.55
C SER A 134 -7.48 -6.37 8.34
N VAL A 135 -7.72 -7.67 8.57
CA VAL A 135 -9.03 -8.31 8.46
C VAL A 135 -9.68 -8.46 9.84
N ILE A 136 -8.91 -8.88 10.85
CA ILE A 136 -9.43 -9.09 12.21
C ILE A 136 -9.89 -7.76 12.83
N ILE A 137 -9.14 -6.67 12.66
CA ILE A 137 -9.47 -5.37 13.28
C ILE A 137 -10.83 -4.85 12.78
N PRO A 138 -11.09 -4.74 11.46
CA PRO A 138 -12.40 -4.29 10.98
C PRO A 138 -13.54 -5.23 11.37
N PHE A 139 -13.29 -6.54 11.46
CA PHE A 139 -14.29 -7.49 11.96
C PHE A 139 -14.62 -7.25 13.44
N GLY A 140 -13.60 -7.06 14.28
CA GLY A 140 -13.78 -6.71 15.70
C GLY A 140 -14.51 -5.38 15.88
N LEU A 141 -14.16 -4.36 15.08
CA LEU A 141 -14.84 -3.07 15.07
C LEU A 141 -16.29 -3.18 14.58
N THR A 142 -16.58 -4.09 13.65
CA THR A 142 -17.96 -4.37 13.20
C THR A 142 -18.79 -4.93 14.35
N VAL A 143 -18.28 -5.93 15.07
CA VAL A 143 -18.98 -6.53 16.22
C VAL A 143 -19.18 -5.49 17.32
N PHE A 144 -18.13 -4.74 17.66
CA PHE A 144 -18.22 -3.67 18.65
C PHE A 144 -19.20 -2.57 18.23
N GLY A 145 -19.15 -2.13 16.98
CA GLY A 145 -20.07 -1.15 16.42
C GLY A 145 -21.52 -1.61 16.50
N ALA A 146 -21.81 -2.85 16.10
CA ALA A 146 -23.15 -3.43 16.20
C ALA A 146 -23.67 -3.51 17.64
N LEU A 147 -22.81 -3.78 18.62
CA LEU A 147 -23.19 -3.76 20.05
C LEU A 147 -23.40 -2.32 20.54
N ALA A 148 -22.50 -1.40 20.23
CA ALA A 148 -22.57 0.00 20.63
C ALA A 148 -23.81 0.69 20.05
N ILE A 149 -24.21 0.37 18.82
CA ILE A 149 -25.44 0.91 18.21
C ILE A 149 -26.68 0.51 19.01
N LYS A 150 -26.74 -0.73 19.51
CA LYS A 150 -27.87 -1.19 20.34
C LYS A 150 -27.99 -0.44 21.65
N GLU A 151 -26.87 -0.05 22.23
CA GLU A 151 -26.84 0.74 23.48
C GLU A 151 -26.91 2.25 23.24
N SER A 152 -26.73 2.71 21.99
CA SER A 152 -26.76 4.12 21.63
C SER A 152 -28.16 4.73 21.67
N SER A 153 -28.23 6.06 21.65
CA SER A 153 -29.51 6.79 21.67
C SER A 153 -30.38 6.43 20.45
N ARG A 154 -31.69 6.63 20.59
CA ARG A 154 -32.68 6.32 19.53
C ARG A 154 -32.35 7.04 18.21
N GLU A 155 -31.73 8.20 18.28
CA GLU A 155 -31.29 8.98 17.13
C GLU A 155 -30.13 8.32 16.37
N TYR A 156 -29.18 7.69 17.07
CA TYR A 156 -28.11 6.92 16.45
C TYR A 156 -28.60 5.58 15.89
N GLN A 157 -29.53 4.93 16.59
CA GLN A 157 -30.24 3.76 16.05
C GLN A 157 -31.00 4.12 14.77
N MET A 158 -31.57 5.34 14.69
CA MET A 158 -32.20 5.87 13.48
C MET A 158 -31.27 5.98 12.26
N PHE A 159 -29.95 6.00 12.45
CA PHE A 159 -29.01 5.99 11.32
C PHE A 159 -29.00 4.65 10.59
N TYR A 160 -29.06 3.56 11.36
CA TYR A 160 -29.11 2.19 10.84
C TYR A 160 -30.54 1.74 10.57
N SER A 161 -31.53 2.59 10.92
CA SER A 161 -32.96 2.30 10.82
C SER A 161 -33.55 2.43 9.41
N PHE A 162 -32.76 2.69 8.36
CA PHE A 162 -33.28 2.50 7.00
C PHE A 162 -33.79 1.06 6.81
N PHE A 163 -33.24 0.12 7.59
CA PHE A 163 -33.70 -1.26 7.70
C PHE A 163 -34.66 -1.52 8.86
N SER A 164 -34.96 -0.54 9.72
CA SER A 164 -35.95 -0.72 10.79
C SER A 164 -37.36 -0.85 10.24
N ILE A 165 -37.63 -0.50 8.98
CA ILE A 165 -38.91 -0.85 8.34
C ILE A 165 -39.10 -2.39 8.30
N LEU A 166 -38.02 -3.17 8.44
CA LEU A 166 -38.03 -4.62 8.60
C LEU A 166 -38.06 -5.07 10.09
N GLU A 167 -38.46 -4.20 11.04
CA GLU A 167 -38.46 -4.35 12.52
C GLU A 167 -39.27 -5.52 13.12
N ASN A 168 -39.62 -6.55 12.36
CA ASN A 168 -40.26 -7.74 12.92
C ASN A 168 -39.28 -8.60 13.77
N GLY A 169 -38.28 -7.98 14.41
CA GLY A 169 -37.39 -8.59 15.41
C GLY A 169 -36.59 -9.81 14.93
N GLY A 170 -36.60 -10.10 13.64
CA GLY A 170 -36.06 -11.33 13.09
C GLY A 170 -34.54 -11.33 13.02
N TYR A 171 -33.93 -12.52 13.13
CA TYR A 171 -32.49 -12.73 12.91
C TYR A 171 -31.98 -12.14 11.58
N ALA A 172 -32.84 -12.05 10.57
CA ALA A 172 -32.53 -11.43 9.28
C ALA A 172 -32.13 -9.95 9.41
N PHE A 173 -32.76 -9.19 10.30
CA PHE A 173 -32.44 -7.78 10.51
C PHE A 173 -31.00 -7.61 11.04
N VAL A 174 -30.65 -8.37 12.09
CA VAL A 174 -29.31 -8.35 12.69
C VAL A 174 -28.23 -8.74 11.67
N LEU A 175 -28.52 -9.71 10.79
CA LEU A 175 -27.60 -10.12 9.75
C LEU A 175 -27.40 -9.05 8.68
N ILE A 176 -28.48 -8.39 8.23
CA ILE A 176 -28.40 -7.30 7.23
C ILE A 176 -27.64 -6.11 7.81
N GLU A 177 -27.96 -5.70 9.05
CA GLU A 177 -27.28 -4.62 9.75
C GLU A 177 -25.79 -4.91 9.91
N GLY A 178 -25.45 -6.09 10.45
CA GLY A 178 -24.07 -6.53 10.61
C GLY A 178 -23.31 -6.58 9.27
N PHE A 179 -23.97 -7.00 8.19
CA PHE A 179 -23.39 -7.01 6.86
C PHE A 179 -23.10 -5.59 6.35
N ILE A 180 -24.00 -4.64 6.53
CA ILE A 180 -23.79 -3.25 6.09
C ILE A 180 -22.67 -2.58 6.88
N ILE A 181 -22.63 -2.77 8.19
CA ILE A 181 -21.55 -2.28 9.05
C ILE A 181 -20.22 -2.90 8.61
N LEU A 182 -20.17 -4.22 8.38
CA LEU A 182 -18.98 -4.91 7.91
C LEU A 182 -18.50 -4.37 6.57
N MET A 183 -19.42 -4.17 5.62
CA MET A 183 -19.12 -3.66 4.30
C MET A 183 -18.61 -2.21 4.37
N THR A 184 -19.20 -1.39 5.23
CA THR A 184 -18.76 0.00 5.48
C THR A 184 -17.34 0.03 6.06
N TYR A 185 -17.06 -0.76 7.10
CA TYR A 185 -15.69 -0.86 7.63
C TYR A 185 -14.72 -1.52 6.65
N SER A 186 -15.18 -2.43 5.80
CA SER A 186 -14.34 -3.01 4.74
C SER A 186 -13.92 -1.97 3.72
N ALA A 187 -14.86 -1.12 3.29
CA ALA A 187 -14.61 -0.01 2.38
C ALA A 187 -13.65 1.03 2.98
N LEU A 188 -13.88 1.38 4.26
CA LEU A 188 -13.13 2.45 4.94
C LEU A 188 -11.77 2.01 5.49
N LEU A 189 -11.62 0.74 5.91
CA LEU A 189 -10.43 0.27 6.62
C LEU A 189 -9.67 -0.81 5.85
N ILE A 190 -10.35 -1.86 5.39
CA ILE A 190 -9.68 -3.01 4.75
C ILE A 190 -9.00 -2.58 3.45
N LEU A 191 -9.70 -1.84 2.58
CA LEU A 191 -9.14 -1.44 1.30
C LEU A 191 -7.89 -0.55 1.44
N PRO A 192 -7.91 0.57 2.20
CA PRO A 192 -6.70 1.36 2.43
C PRO A 192 -5.58 0.58 3.12
N ALA A 193 -5.90 -0.30 4.07
CA ALA A 193 -4.90 -1.14 4.73
C ALA A 193 -4.23 -2.11 3.75
N LEU A 194 -5.00 -2.80 2.90
CA LEU A 194 -4.47 -3.72 1.89
C LEU A 194 -3.60 -2.98 0.86
N MET A 195 -4.00 -1.78 0.46
CA MET A 195 -3.17 -0.95 -0.43
C MET A 195 -1.89 -0.51 0.25
N THR A 196 -1.93 -0.17 1.53
CA THR A 196 -0.72 0.12 2.30
C THR A 196 0.21 -1.09 2.35
N ILE A 197 -0.32 -2.27 2.68
CA ILE A 197 0.49 -3.49 2.75
C ILE A 197 1.10 -3.80 1.39
N LEU A 198 0.36 -3.63 0.29
CA LEU A 198 0.86 -3.78 -1.07
C LEU A 198 2.00 -2.78 -1.35
N CYS A 199 1.78 -1.49 -1.11
CA CYS A 199 2.78 -0.44 -1.28
C CYS A 199 4.04 -0.74 -0.47
N GLY A 200 3.89 -1.02 0.84
CA GLY A 200 4.97 -1.36 1.74
C GLY A 200 5.75 -2.59 1.29
N THR A 201 5.05 -3.63 0.78
CA THR A 201 5.70 -4.82 0.22
C THR A 201 6.54 -4.50 -1.01
N VAL A 202 6.02 -3.67 -1.93
CA VAL A 202 6.76 -3.24 -3.12
C VAL A 202 7.98 -2.42 -2.72
N TYR A 203 7.81 -1.43 -1.82
CA TYR A 203 8.90 -0.61 -1.30
C TYR A 203 9.98 -1.46 -0.63
N TYR A 204 9.56 -2.39 0.24
CA TYR A 204 10.47 -3.28 0.90
C TYR A 204 11.27 -4.09 -0.12
N LYS A 205 10.60 -4.65 -1.13
CA LYS A 205 11.26 -5.45 -2.16
C LYS A 205 12.27 -4.64 -2.97
N VAL A 206 11.92 -3.40 -3.32
CA VAL A 206 12.86 -2.46 -3.97
C VAL A 206 14.06 -2.18 -3.06
N SER A 207 13.84 -1.97 -1.76
CA SER A 207 14.93 -1.78 -0.80
C SER A 207 15.87 -2.98 -0.70
N ASP A 208 15.32 -4.20 -0.72
CA ASP A 208 16.11 -5.44 -0.77
C ASP A 208 16.94 -5.55 -2.05
N LEU A 209 16.38 -5.15 -3.19
CA LEU A 209 17.12 -5.13 -4.46
C LEU A 209 18.30 -4.15 -4.40
N PHE A 210 18.10 -2.94 -3.87
CA PHE A 210 19.19 -2.00 -3.63
C PHE A 210 20.24 -2.56 -2.67
N LYS A 211 19.82 -3.22 -1.59
CA LYS A 211 20.75 -3.88 -0.67
C LYS A 211 21.58 -4.94 -1.41
N GLY A 212 20.94 -5.80 -2.22
CA GLY A 212 21.64 -6.81 -3.01
C GLY A 212 22.65 -6.21 -4.01
N ILE A 213 22.33 -5.07 -4.61
CA ILE A 213 23.26 -4.32 -5.47
C ILE A 213 24.44 -3.78 -4.66
N CYS A 214 24.20 -3.20 -3.48
CA CYS A 214 25.27 -2.71 -2.60
C CYS A 214 26.19 -3.85 -2.12
N ASP A 215 25.60 -4.96 -1.68
CA ASP A 215 26.35 -6.12 -1.20
C ASP A 215 27.15 -6.75 -2.36
N TYR A 216 26.60 -6.78 -3.57
CA TYR A 216 27.33 -7.20 -4.78
C TYR A 216 28.53 -6.29 -5.08
N LEU A 217 28.33 -4.96 -4.99
CA LEU A 217 29.39 -3.97 -5.19
C LEU A 217 30.50 -4.06 -4.14
N GLU A 218 30.16 -4.24 -2.87
CA GLU A 218 31.16 -4.39 -1.80
C GLU A 218 32.03 -5.63 -2.01
N ASN A 219 31.44 -6.72 -2.52
CA ASN A 219 32.21 -7.93 -2.87
C ASN A 219 33.15 -7.71 -4.07
N LEU A 220 32.88 -6.74 -4.94
CA LEU A 220 33.77 -6.38 -6.04
C LEU A 220 34.97 -5.54 -5.58
N ASN A 221 34.94 -4.91 -4.40
CA ASN A 221 36.02 -4.02 -3.92
C ASN A 221 37.39 -4.69 -3.73
N GLY A 222 37.50 -6.02 -3.89
CA GLY A 222 38.76 -6.77 -3.80
C GLY A 222 39.23 -7.43 -5.10
N ILE A 223 38.50 -7.32 -6.21
CA ILE A 223 38.77 -8.05 -7.46
C ILE A 223 38.94 -7.02 -8.60
N SER A 224 39.89 -7.27 -9.52
CA SER A 224 40.07 -6.46 -10.73
C SER A 224 38.73 -6.27 -11.45
N TYR A 225 38.22 -5.04 -11.52
CA TYR A 225 36.89 -4.77 -12.03
C TYR A 225 36.87 -4.90 -13.56
N LYS A 226 36.19 -5.93 -14.04
CA LYS A 226 35.92 -6.07 -15.47
C LYS A 226 34.83 -5.08 -15.88
N TYR A 227 35.06 -4.35 -16.97
CA TYR A 227 34.08 -3.42 -17.55
C TYR A 227 32.68 -4.06 -17.73
N SER A 228 32.64 -5.34 -18.11
CA SER A 228 31.38 -6.07 -18.32
C SER A 228 30.56 -6.26 -17.05
N GLU A 229 31.18 -6.37 -15.88
CA GLU A 229 30.48 -6.50 -14.60
C GLU A 229 29.88 -5.17 -14.14
N ILE A 230 30.67 -4.09 -14.26
CA ILE A 230 30.19 -2.73 -13.95
C ILE A 230 29.09 -2.31 -14.93
N PHE A 231 29.18 -2.69 -16.20
CA PHE A 231 28.12 -2.45 -17.18
C PHE A 231 26.82 -3.17 -16.82
N LYS A 232 26.87 -4.46 -16.48
CA LYS A 232 25.70 -5.22 -16.02
C LYS A 232 25.10 -4.62 -14.75
N LEU A 233 25.94 -4.11 -13.85
CA LEU A 233 25.49 -3.42 -12.65
C LEU A 233 24.76 -2.13 -12.98
N LEU A 234 25.29 -1.30 -13.88
CA LEU A 234 24.62 -0.09 -14.35
C LEU A 234 23.26 -0.44 -14.98
N GLU A 235 23.20 -1.47 -15.82
CA GLU A 235 21.96 -1.91 -16.44
C GLU A 235 20.91 -2.34 -15.40
N THR A 236 21.33 -3.14 -14.41
CA THR A 236 20.51 -3.57 -13.27
C THR A 236 20.02 -2.36 -12.46
N TYR A 237 20.90 -1.40 -12.22
CA TYR A 237 20.61 -0.17 -11.50
C TYR A 237 19.64 0.74 -12.27
N ASN A 238 19.83 0.91 -13.58
CA ASN A 238 18.92 1.65 -14.46
C ASN A 238 17.53 1.01 -14.52
N LEU A 239 17.46 -0.33 -14.59
CA LEU A 239 16.20 -1.06 -14.52
C LEU A 239 15.49 -0.80 -13.18
N LEU A 240 16.23 -0.79 -12.07
CA LEU A 240 15.67 -0.49 -10.75
C LEU A 240 15.19 0.96 -10.65
N LEU A 241 15.97 1.92 -11.16
CA LEU A 241 15.56 3.32 -11.26
C LEU A 241 14.31 3.47 -12.12
N HIS A 242 14.21 2.77 -13.25
CA HIS A 242 13.02 2.80 -14.09
C HIS A 242 11.80 2.18 -13.37
N VAL A 243 11.98 1.14 -12.55
CA VAL A 243 10.91 0.58 -11.72
C VAL A 243 10.45 1.59 -10.66
N CYS A 244 11.38 2.34 -10.06
CA CYS A 244 11.06 3.40 -9.10
C CYS A 244 10.40 4.62 -9.77
N ALA A 245 10.94 5.08 -10.91
CA ALA A 245 10.51 6.28 -11.62
C ALA A 245 9.18 6.08 -12.35
N GLY A 246 8.95 4.91 -12.97
CA GLY A 246 7.68 4.58 -13.62
C GLY A 246 6.48 4.53 -12.65
N ASN A 247 6.74 4.48 -11.35
CA ASN A 247 5.71 4.54 -10.30
C ASN A 247 5.48 5.96 -9.76
N ARG A 248 6.29 6.95 -10.17
CA ARG A 248 6.33 8.29 -9.57
C ARG A 248 5.20 9.21 -10.05
N GLU A 249 4.81 9.13 -11.33
CA GLU A 249 3.86 10.06 -11.95
C GLU A 249 2.38 9.79 -11.65
N GLY A 250 2.06 8.89 -10.72
CA GLY A 250 0.68 8.83 -10.25
C GLY A 250 0.41 7.91 -9.07
N PHE A 251 1.18 6.84 -8.86
CA PHE A 251 0.83 5.87 -7.82
C PHE A 251 0.94 6.45 -6.39
N PHE A 252 1.85 7.41 -6.19
CA PHE A 252 2.09 8.01 -4.88
C PHE A 252 1.28 9.28 -4.58
N TYR A 253 0.85 10.01 -5.61
CA TYR A 253 0.08 11.25 -5.45
C TYR A 253 -1.30 10.95 -4.84
N ASP A 254 -2.02 9.99 -5.42
CA ASP A 254 -3.39 9.66 -5.00
C ASP A 254 -3.41 8.92 -3.65
N PHE A 255 -2.41 8.07 -3.40
CA PHE A 255 -2.27 7.29 -2.15
C PHE A 255 -2.02 8.18 -0.92
N PHE A 256 -1.31 9.29 -1.08
CA PHE A 256 -1.03 10.21 0.04
C PHE A 256 -2.24 11.07 0.43
N SER A 257 -3.20 11.29 -0.48
CA SER A 257 -4.47 11.95 -0.12
C SER A 257 -5.33 11.09 0.82
N ALA A 258 -5.21 9.76 0.71
CA ALA A 258 -5.90 8.78 1.56
C ALA A 258 -5.27 8.62 2.96
N LEU A 259 -4.08 9.21 3.17
CA LEU A 259 -3.30 9.17 4.41
C LEU A 259 -4.01 9.87 5.59
N VAL A 260 -5.09 10.60 5.31
CA VAL A 260 -5.86 11.42 6.25
C VAL A 260 -6.80 10.62 7.17
N LEU A 261 -6.94 9.29 7.02
CA LEU A 261 -7.67 8.47 7.99
C LEU A 261 -6.85 8.25 9.28
N LEU A 262 -6.85 9.29 10.13
CA LEU A 262 -5.94 9.68 11.20
C LEU A 262 -5.51 8.63 12.26
N VAL A 263 -6.21 7.51 12.45
CA VAL A 263 -5.85 6.54 13.52
C VAL A 263 -5.13 5.32 12.96
N LEU A 264 -5.67 4.69 11.90
CA LEU A 264 -4.94 3.66 11.15
C LEU A 264 -3.81 4.27 10.31
N GLY A 265 -3.99 5.52 9.90
CA GLY A 265 -3.03 6.32 9.13
C GLY A 265 -1.69 6.43 9.84
N SER A 266 -1.63 6.58 11.17
CA SER A 266 -0.36 6.72 11.89
C SER A 266 0.56 5.50 11.71
N LEU A 267 0.06 4.28 11.93
CA LEU A 267 0.82 3.05 11.72
C LEU A 267 1.22 2.85 10.26
N ILE A 268 0.31 3.21 9.34
CA ILE A 268 0.54 3.16 7.89
C ILE A 268 1.68 4.12 7.49
N ILE A 269 1.63 5.35 7.99
CA ILE A 269 2.66 6.39 7.77
C ILE A 269 3.99 5.91 8.29
N ILE A 270 4.05 5.37 9.51
CA ILE A 270 5.27 4.80 10.08
C ILE A 270 5.83 3.73 9.17
N ALA A 271 5.02 2.76 8.75
CA ALA A 271 5.48 1.67 7.90
C ALA A 271 6.02 2.18 6.55
N VAL A 272 5.32 3.11 5.91
CA VAL A 272 5.73 3.71 4.64
C VAL A 272 7.01 4.53 4.81
N VAL A 273 7.11 5.37 5.84
CA VAL A 273 8.30 6.20 6.11
C VAL A 273 9.50 5.32 6.48
N LEU A 274 9.31 4.25 7.26
CA LEU A 274 10.39 3.29 7.55
C LEU A 274 10.85 2.58 6.28
N CYS A 275 9.94 2.22 5.37
CA CYS A 275 10.33 1.62 4.10
C CYS A 275 11.04 2.62 3.18
N ALA A 276 10.54 3.85 3.07
CA ALA A 276 11.12 4.91 2.25
C ALA A 276 12.49 5.36 2.77
N SER A 277 12.63 5.52 4.09
CA SER A 277 13.92 5.83 4.73
C SER A 277 14.94 4.72 4.53
N ARG A 278 14.52 3.45 4.57
CA ARG A 278 15.39 2.32 4.26
C ARG A 278 15.90 2.37 2.82
N ILE A 279 15.07 2.71 1.83
CA ILE A 279 15.53 2.92 0.44
C ILE A 279 16.54 4.06 0.40
N SER A 280 16.22 5.20 1.01
CA SER A 280 17.10 6.36 1.06
C SER A 280 18.47 6.02 1.68
N PHE A 281 18.48 5.20 2.72
CA PHE A 281 19.70 4.67 3.33
C PHE A 281 20.50 3.80 2.35
N GLN A 282 19.86 2.86 1.64
CA GLN A 282 20.56 2.02 0.67
C GLN A 282 21.11 2.84 -0.51
N ILE A 283 20.40 3.88 -0.95
CA ILE A 283 20.86 4.82 -1.98
C ILE A 283 22.12 5.57 -1.52
N ARG A 284 22.12 6.07 -0.27
CA ARG A 284 23.30 6.74 0.31
C ARG A 284 24.48 5.78 0.42
N ARG A 285 24.25 4.54 0.87
CA ARG A 285 25.28 3.48 0.92
C ARG A 285 25.84 3.19 -0.47
N PHE A 286 24.97 3.02 -1.47
CA PHE A 286 25.38 2.80 -2.87
C PHE A 286 26.27 3.92 -3.40
N ARG A 287 25.89 5.19 -3.17
CA ARG A 287 26.72 6.34 -3.57
C ARG A 287 28.08 6.36 -2.88
N SER A 288 28.13 6.04 -1.60
CA SER A 288 29.39 5.93 -0.85
C SER A 288 30.30 4.85 -1.43
N ILE A 289 29.75 3.68 -1.75
CA ILE A 289 30.51 2.58 -2.38
C ILE A 289 31.03 3.00 -3.76
N LEU A 290 30.19 3.63 -4.59
CA LEU A 290 30.63 4.14 -5.90
C LEU A 290 31.74 5.19 -5.79
N GLN A 291 31.69 6.08 -4.80
CA GLN A 291 32.75 7.06 -4.54
C GLN A 291 34.08 6.38 -4.18
N ILE A 292 34.03 5.34 -3.34
CA ILE A 292 35.21 4.54 -2.98
C ILE A 292 35.80 3.88 -4.24
N ILE A 293 34.95 3.24 -5.08
CA ILE A 293 35.39 2.60 -6.33
C ILE A 293 35.97 3.62 -7.29
N HIS A 294 35.33 4.78 -7.45
CA HIS A 294 35.82 5.85 -8.31
C HIS A 294 37.21 6.34 -7.88
N ASN A 295 37.41 6.57 -6.58
CA ASN A 295 38.69 7.00 -6.03
C ASN A 295 39.77 5.92 -6.15
N TYR A 296 39.40 4.65 -6.00
CA TYR A 296 40.29 3.53 -6.24
C TYR A 296 40.72 3.45 -7.71
N MET A 297 39.77 3.57 -8.64
CA MET A 297 40.05 3.56 -10.08
C MET A 297 40.95 4.71 -10.51
N LEU A 298 40.72 5.92 -10.01
CA LEU A 298 41.57 7.07 -10.31
C LEU A 298 43.04 6.89 -9.89
N ARG A 299 43.30 6.05 -8.87
CA ARG A 299 44.66 5.76 -8.40
C ARG A 299 45.33 4.62 -9.17
N ASN A 300 44.55 3.83 -9.92
CA ASN A 300 45.06 2.67 -10.64
C ASN A 300 45.25 3.04 -12.12
N GLU A 301 46.50 3.10 -12.57
CA GLU A 301 46.87 3.50 -13.95
C GLU A 301 46.27 2.57 -15.02
N ASP A 302 45.99 1.32 -14.67
CA ASP A 302 45.40 0.32 -15.58
C ASP A 302 43.88 0.48 -15.78
N SER A 303 43.23 1.41 -15.07
CA SER A 303 41.78 1.56 -15.16
C SER A 303 41.35 2.11 -16.54
N THR A 304 40.47 1.38 -17.22
CA THR A 304 39.97 1.82 -18.52
C THR A 304 39.12 3.09 -18.35
N PHE A 305 39.44 4.15 -19.09
CA PHE A 305 38.69 5.42 -19.12
C PHE A 305 37.16 5.22 -19.24
N LYS A 306 36.72 4.22 -20.03
CA LYS A 306 35.30 3.85 -20.19
C LYS A 306 34.64 3.43 -18.89
N THR A 307 35.33 2.67 -18.04
CA THR A 307 34.83 2.23 -16.73
C THR A 307 34.67 3.41 -15.78
N LEU A 308 35.64 4.33 -15.80
CA LEU A 308 35.62 5.54 -14.98
C LEU A 308 34.49 6.49 -15.41
N GLN A 309 34.26 6.65 -16.71
CA GLN A 309 33.11 7.40 -17.25
C GLN A 309 31.78 6.77 -16.83
N LEU A 310 31.69 5.44 -16.81
CA LEU A 310 30.49 4.71 -16.39
C LEU A 310 30.16 4.96 -14.92
N ILE A 311 31.15 4.82 -14.03
CA ILE A 311 30.99 5.08 -12.59
C ILE A 311 30.61 6.54 -12.35
N ARG A 312 31.28 7.48 -13.05
CA ARG A 312 30.94 8.91 -12.98
C ARG A 312 29.48 9.15 -13.39
N THR A 313 29.02 8.48 -14.45
CA THR A 313 27.62 8.57 -14.90
C THR A 313 26.67 8.05 -13.82
N MET A 314 26.97 6.92 -13.18
CA MET A 314 26.17 6.37 -12.08
C MET A 314 26.11 7.31 -10.87
N MET A 315 27.23 7.95 -10.52
CA MET A 315 27.30 8.92 -9.42
C MET A 315 26.49 10.19 -9.70
N ASN A 316 26.49 10.64 -10.95
CA ASN A 316 25.77 11.84 -11.39
C ASN A 316 24.27 11.61 -11.60
N MET A 317 23.80 10.36 -11.62
CA MET A 317 22.37 10.08 -11.71
C MET A 317 21.65 10.58 -10.45
N GLU A 318 20.68 11.47 -10.66
CA GLU A 318 19.80 11.93 -9.61
C GLU A 318 18.85 10.81 -9.20
N PHE A 319 18.88 10.48 -7.91
CA PHE A 319 17.91 9.55 -7.38
C PHE A 319 16.59 10.26 -7.16
N PRO A 320 15.46 9.62 -7.52
CA PRO A 320 14.16 10.14 -7.17
C PRO A 320 14.07 10.21 -5.64
N ARG A 321 14.01 11.44 -5.10
CA ARG A 321 13.61 11.65 -3.71
C ARG A 321 12.25 10.99 -3.47
N MET A 322 12.16 10.24 -2.38
CA MET A 322 10.90 9.64 -1.95
C MET A 322 10.06 10.73 -1.29
N THR A 323 9.29 11.43 -2.12
CA THR A 323 8.42 12.53 -1.71
C THR A 323 6.97 12.07 -1.73
N ALA A 324 6.22 12.42 -0.70
CA ALA A 324 4.78 12.44 -0.70
C ALA A 324 4.27 13.62 -1.53
N GLY A 325 3.75 13.31 -2.73
CA GLY A 325 3.17 14.31 -3.63
C GLY A 325 4.14 15.40 -4.10
N GLY A 326 5.46 15.18 -4.01
CA GLY A 326 6.47 16.21 -4.30
C GLY A 326 6.57 17.32 -3.25
N ILE A 327 5.70 17.31 -2.24
CA ILE A 327 5.61 18.36 -1.22
C ILE A 327 6.44 18.01 0.01
N LEU A 328 6.38 16.73 0.42
CA LEU A 328 6.91 16.31 1.72
C LEU A 328 7.87 15.13 1.55
N ASP A 329 9.14 15.31 1.90
CA ASP A 329 10.13 14.24 1.89
C ASP A 329 9.79 13.18 2.97
N LEU A 330 9.78 11.90 2.60
CA LEU A 330 9.47 10.78 3.49
C LEU A 330 10.68 10.40 4.38
N GLU A 331 11.08 11.34 5.23
CA GLU A 331 12.16 11.14 6.20
C GLU A 331 11.62 10.61 7.55
N PRO A 332 12.43 9.86 8.33
CA PRO A 332 12.01 9.41 9.66
C PRO A 332 11.54 10.51 10.61
N VAL A 333 12.04 11.74 10.43
CA VAL A 333 11.61 12.94 11.16
C VAL A 333 10.11 13.21 10.98
N LEU A 334 9.53 12.82 9.84
CA LEU A 334 8.10 12.93 9.59
C LEU A 334 7.27 12.11 10.58
N ILE A 335 7.77 10.94 11.02
CA ILE A 335 7.06 10.11 12.01
C ILE A 335 6.89 10.89 13.31
N LEU A 336 7.97 11.51 13.80
CA LEU A 336 7.94 12.33 15.02
C LEU A 336 7.01 13.52 14.87
N SER A 337 7.02 14.18 13.70
CA SER A 337 6.12 15.30 13.41
C SER A 337 4.65 14.89 13.40
N VAL A 338 4.31 13.77 12.75
CA VAL A 338 2.94 13.25 12.71
C VAL A 338 2.46 12.83 14.10
N PHE A 339 3.27 12.08 14.85
CA PHE A 339 2.92 11.73 16.25
C PHE A 339 2.78 12.96 17.13
N GLY A 340 3.71 13.91 17.03
CA GLY A 340 3.64 15.18 17.74
C GLY A 340 2.33 15.90 17.43
N SER A 341 1.94 15.99 16.16
CA SER A 341 0.67 16.62 15.77
C SER A 341 -0.55 15.91 16.35
N VAL A 342 -0.63 14.57 16.25
CA VAL A 342 -1.76 13.78 16.79
C VAL A 342 -1.86 13.96 18.30
N LEU A 343 -0.72 13.96 19.00
CA LEU A 343 -0.67 14.16 20.45
C LEU A 343 -1.07 15.60 20.83
N THR A 344 -0.54 16.61 20.15
CA THR A 344 -0.90 18.02 20.40
C THR A 344 -2.38 18.28 20.15
N TYR A 345 -2.93 17.82 19.01
CA TYR A 345 -4.36 17.98 18.72
C TYR A 345 -5.23 17.15 19.68
N GLY A 346 -4.81 15.93 20.01
CA GLY A 346 -5.51 15.09 20.99
C GLY A 346 -5.59 15.76 22.36
N LEU A 347 -4.48 16.29 22.87
CA LEU A 347 -4.44 17.03 24.13
C LEU A 347 -5.29 18.31 24.07
N LEU A 348 -5.27 19.02 22.94
CA LEU A 348 -6.07 20.23 22.75
C LEU A 348 -7.57 19.92 22.77
N VAL A 349 -8.02 18.84 22.11
CA VAL A 349 -9.41 18.40 22.16
C VAL A 349 -9.83 18.02 23.57
N ILE A 350 -9.01 17.24 24.29
CA ILE A 350 -9.29 16.86 25.68
C ILE A 350 -9.45 18.11 26.56
N ASN A 351 -8.56 19.09 26.41
CA ASN A 351 -8.59 20.33 27.17
C ASN A 351 -9.84 21.18 26.88
N ILE A 352 -10.28 21.24 25.61
CA ILE A 352 -11.52 21.96 25.24
C ILE A 352 -12.76 21.25 25.79
N THR A 353 -12.81 19.92 25.78
CA THR A 353 -13.98 19.17 26.30
C THR A 353 -14.14 19.20 27.82
N GLN A 354 -13.14 19.68 28.56
CA GLN A 354 -13.21 19.82 30.03
C GLN A 354 -13.75 21.18 30.49
N HIS A 355 -13.93 22.12 29.56
CA HIS A 355 -14.54 23.44 29.80
C HIS A 355 -15.91 23.51 29.15
#